data_AF-A0A957LST9-F1
#
_entry.id   AF-A0A957LST9-F1
#
_cell.length_a   1.000
_cell.length_b   1.000
_cell.length_c   1.000
_cell.angle_alpha   90.00
_cell.angle_beta   90.00
_cell.angle_gamma   90.00
#
_symmetry.space_group_name_H-M   'P 1'
#
loop_
_entity.id
_entity.type
_entity.pdbx_description
1 polymer ?
#
loop_
_entity_poly.entity_id
_entity_poly.type
_entity_poly.pdbx_seq_one_letter_code
_entity_poly.pdbx_strand_id
1 'polypeptide(L)'
;EQDVFVPRRYGIYAPVGDTVGPGGSSRALRMIPAMVDIARDVLDLAPDALFFNYGNPMAPVCRAMRKATGAPVVGLCHGVMETARYLARSLDVDVADLRYMAAGINHLTWFTQVAVGEEDAMPRLRAIAVERAAEAPAALPAGDSPYESPEDNPFTWRLMHWFGAFPAVLDRHVTEFFPQFFRDGSFWHKRLGVDAFSFEGTIADGDETFAEMSAVALSDDPLPAEYLAQFGGEHEQVMDIIRAVRTDSGLVVSANLPNAGQTPSLPREVIVEGPARVDRHGVTALPQPALPAAITGTLATRYQWVETIVEAALERSRDKFVQALVLDGAVSSIDQAAALADDLLAAQARYLQW
;
A
#
# COMPACT_ATOMS: atom_id res chain seq x y z
N GLU A 1 15.60 -1.99 6.61
CA GLU A 1 16.82 -2.03 5.77
C GLU A 1 17.12 -3.40 5.15
N GLN A 2 17.37 -4.45 5.95
CA GLN A 2 17.78 -5.76 5.41
C GLN A 2 16.76 -6.38 4.45
N ASP A 3 15.47 -6.06 4.60
CA ASP A 3 14.40 -6.43 3.67
C ASP A 3 14.63 -5.94 2.24
N VAL A 4 15.45 -4.90 2.04
CA VAL A 4 15.81 -4.35 0.73
C VAL A 4 17.23 -4.72 0.35
N PHE A 5 18.19 -4.64 1.28
CA PHE A 5 19.59 -4.94 0.97
C PHE A 5 19.85 -6.42 0.70
N VAL A 6 19.17 -7.35 1.38
CA VAL A 6 19.32 -8.77 1.10
C VAL A 6 18.86 -9.11 -0.32
N PRO A 7 17.64 -8.74 -0.78
CA PRO A 7 17.20 -9.00 -2.15
C PRO A 7 18.08 -8.36 -3.24
N ARG A 8 18.72 -7.22 -3.00
CA ARG A 8 19.64 -6.61 -3.97
C ARG A 8 20.83 -7.52 -4.33
N ARG A 9 21.30 -8.34 -3.38
CA ARG A 9 22.35 -9.35 -3.64
C ARG A 9 21.90 -10.43 -4.64
N TYR A 10 20.59 -10.60 -4.79
CA TYR A 10 19.94 -11.49 -5.74
C TYR A 10 19.49 -10.77 -7.02
N GLY A 11 19.86 -9.49 -7.20
CA GLY A 11 19.47 -8.69 -8.37
C GLY A 11 18.03 -8.16 -8.32
N ILE A 12 17.37 -8.23 -7.17
CA ILE A 12 16.00 -7.75 -6.98
C ILE A 12 16.05 -6.36 -6.36
N TYR A 13 15.44 -5.40 -7.02
CA TYR A 13 15.43 -3.99 -6.64
C TYR A 13 13.99 -3.52 -6.46
N ALA A 14 13.70 -2.93 -5.30
CA ALA A 14 12.37 -2.44 -4.95
C ALA A 14 12.49 -1.01 -4.41
N PRO A 15 11.56 -0.10 -4.77
CA PRO A 15 11.52 1.26 -4.22
C PRO A 15 11.29 1.32 -2.71
N VAL A 16 10.43 0.44 -2.16
CA VAL A 16 9.94 0.56 -0.78
C VAL A 16 10.22 -0.71 0.04
N GLY A 17 9.78 -1.86 -0.46
CA GLY A 17 9.99 -3.17 0.16
C GLY A 17 9.17 -3.41 1.45
N ASP A 18 8.05 -2.72 1.63
CA ASP A 18 7.21 -2.83 2.84
C ASP A 18 5.84 -3.49 2.61
N THR A 19 5.46 -3.69 1.35
CA THR A 19 4.08 -4.06 0.96
C THR A 19 4.01 -5.45 0.34
N VAL A 20 4.69 -5.64 -0.79
CA VAL A 20 4.83 -6.91 -1.51
C VAL A 20 6.33 -7.18 -1.75
N GLY A 21 6.68 -8.08 -2.65
CA GLY A 21 8.06 -8.42 -2.92
C GLY A 21 8.69 -9.27 -1.82
N PRO A 22 9.97 -9.63 -1.99
CA PRO A 22 10.74 -10.29 -0.93
C PRO A 22 10.81 -9.45 0.36
N GLY A 23 10.90 -8.13 0.23
CA GLY A 23 10.94 -7.21 1.36
C GLY A 23 9.64 -7.22 2.17
N GLY A 24 8.50 -7.02 1.51
CA GLY A 24 7.19 -7.09 2.16
C GLY A 24 6.90 -8.46 2.75
N SER A 25 7.33 -9.54 2.08
CA SER A 25 7.18 -10.91 2.58
C SER A 25 8.01 -11.14 3.85
N SER A 26 9.29 -10.75 3.86
CA SER A 26 10.16 -10.82 5.04
C SER A 26 9.63 -9.97 6.20
N ARG A 27 9.12 -8.76 5.89
CA ARG A 27 8.48 -7.88 6.87
C ARG A 27 7.24 -8.52 7.48
N ALA A 28 6.39 -9.16 6.68
CA ALA A 28 5.19 -9.85 7.16
C ALA A 28 5.52 -10.91 8.22
N LEU A 29 6.58 -11.71 8.02
CA LEU A 29 6.99 -12.73 8.99
C LEU A 29 7.30 -12.16 10.38
N ARG A 30 7.83 -10.93 10.45
CA ARG A 30 8.14 -10.25 11.72
C ARG A 30 6.94 -9.51 12.30
N MET A 31 6.12 -8.90 11.45
CA MET A 31 5.01 -8.05 11.88
C MET A 31 3.80 -8.87 12.34
N ILE A 32 3.49 -9.97 11.66
CA ILE A 32 2.27 -10.74 11.91
C ILE A 32 2.17 -11.25 13.35
N PRO A 33 3.19 -11.93 13.93
CA PRO A 33 3.08 -12.44 15.29
C PRO A 33 2.81 -11.34 16.33
N ALA A 34 3.56 -10.23 16.26
CA ALA A 34 3.39 -9.10 17.16
C ALA A 34 2.00 -8.44 17.02
N MET A 35 1.52 -8.28 15.79
CA MET A 35 0.19 -7.68 15.54
C MET A 35 -0.95 -8.61 16.00
N VAL A 36 -0.79 -9.93 15.87
CA VAL A 36 -1.73 -10.90 16.42
C VAL A 36 -1.77 -10.84 17.95
N ASP A 37 -0.63 -10.69 18.61
CA ASP A 37 -0.57 -10.52 20.07
C ASP A 37 -1.26 -9.23 20.51
N ILE A 38 -0.99 -8.10 19.84
CA ILE A 38 -1.72 -6.83 20.07
C ILE A 38 -3.23 -7.02 19.87
N ALA A 39 -3.65 -7.74 18.83
CA ALA A 39 -5.07 -7.98 18.58
C ALA A 39 -5.72 -8.80 19.71
N ARG A 40 -4.99 -9.73 20.34
CA ARG A 40 -5.49 -10.47 21.52
C ARG A 40 -5.64 -9.53 22.72
N ASP A 41 -4.65 -8.68 22.97
CA ASP A 41 -4.70 -7.70 24.07
C ASP A 41 -5.86 -6.71 23.89
N VAL A 42 -6.10 -6.24 22.67
CA VAL A 42 -7.25 -5.36 22.38
C VAL A 42 -8.57 -6.08 22.65
N LEU A 43 -8.72 -7.33 22.22
CA LEU A 43 -9.94 -8.11 22.45
C LEU A 43 -10.17 -8.43 23.95
N ASP A 44 -9.11 -8.57 24.73
CA ASP A 44 -9.20 -8.82 26.18
C ASP A 44 -9.47 -7.54 26.98
N LEU A 45 -8.70 -6.48 26.70
CA LEU A 45 -8.68 -5.26 27.52
C LEU A 45 -9.68 -4.19 27.04
N ALA A 46 -10.01 -4.18 25.75
CA ALA A 46 -10.83 -3.13 25.13
C ALA A 46 -11.70 -3.69 23.98
N PRO A 47 -12.57 -4.68 24.23
CA PRO A 47 -13.32 -5.40 23.18
C PRO A 47 -14.25 -4.49 22.34
N ASP A 48 -14.70 -3.37 22.90
CA ASP A 48 -15.59 -2.41 22.23
C ASP A 48 -14.84 -1.25 21.54
N ALA A 49 -13.49 -1.24 21.58
CA ALA A 49 -12.70 -0.18 20.95
C ALA A 49 -12.72 -0.29 19.42
N LEU A 50 -12.73 0.87 18.76
CA LEU A 50 -12.37 0.93 17.34
C LEU A 50 -10.89 0.59 17.19
N PHE A 51 -10.59 -0.47 16.43
CA PHE A 51 -9.24 -0.96 16.24
C PHE A 51 -8.73 -0.62 14.84
N PHE A 52 -7.78 0.30 14.75
CA PHE A 52 -7.17 0.73 13.49
C PHE A 52 -5.73 0.22 13.35
N ASN A 53 -5.38 -0.25 12.15
CA ASN A 53 -4.01 -0.60 11.78
C ASN A 53 -3.49 0.37 10.71
N TYR A 54 -2.28 0.87 10.93
CA TYR A 54 -1.46 1.60 9.94
C TYR A 54 -0.19 0.83 9.55
N GLY A 55 0.09 -0.30 10.24
CA GLY A 55 1.31 -1.06 10.04
C GLY A 55 1.31 -1.86 8.74
N ASN A 56 2.38 -1.72 7.96
CA ASN A 56 2.63 -2.51 6.76
C ASN A 56 3.35 -3.84 7.03
N PRO A 57 3.14 -4.88 6.20
CA PRO A 57 2.27 -4.88 5.02
C PRO A 57 0.78 -4.99 5.41
N MET A 58 -0.01 -3.98 5.04
CA MET A 58 -1.37 -3.74 5.51
C MET A 58 -2.28 -4.97 5.37
N ALA A 59 -2.37 -5.51 4.14
CA ALA A 59 -3.26 -6.62 3.84
C ALA A 59 -2.88 -7.91 4.60
N PRO A 60 -1.61 -8.40 4.57
CA PRO A 60 -1.19 -9.53 5.39
C PRO A 60 -1.42 -9.34 6.90
N VAL A 61 -1.09 -8.17 7.44
CA VAL A 61 -1.22 -7.88 8.87
C VAL A 61 -2.70 -7.90 9.30
N CYS A 62 -3.56 -7.15 8.60
CA CYS A 62 -5.02 -7.14 8.86
C CYS A 62 -5.63 -8.54 8.68
N ARG A 63 -5.20 -9.28 7.64
CA ARG A 63 -5.68 -10.63 7.38
C ARG A 63 -5.28 -11.60 8.49
N ALA A 64 -4.04 -11.55 8.95
CA ALA A 64 -3.53 -12.43 9.99
C ALA A 64 -4.22 -12.20 11.33
N MET A 65 -4.36 -10.94 11.77
CA MET A 65 -5.10 -10.60 12.99
C MET A 65 -6.52 -11.16 12.94
N ARG A 66 -7.25 -10.94 11.85
CA ARG A 66 -8.60 -11.49 11.65
C ARG A 66 -8.63 -13.02 11.65
N LYS A 67 -7.74 -13.67 10.88
CA LYS A 67 -7.68 -15.14 10.77
C LYS A 67 -7.34 -15.80 12.10
N ALA A 68 -6.47 -15.19 12.91
CA ALA A 68 -5.99 -15.76 14.16
C ALA A 68 -6.87 -15.43 15.39
N THR A 69 -7.54 -14.27 15.42
CA THR A 69 -8.26 -13.80 16.62
C THR A 69 -9.71 -13.40 16.37
N GLY A 70 -10.11 -13.16 15.12
CA GLY A 70 -11.42 -12.60 14.79
C GLY A 70 -11.54 -11.09 15.03
N ALA A 71 -10.45 -10.39 15.38
CA ALA A 71 -10.50 -8.97 15.71
C ALA A 71 -11.08 -8.11 14.57
N PRO A 72 -12.00 -7.15 14.87
CA PRO A 72 -12.63 -6.31 13.86
C PRO A 72 -11.74 -5.14 13.40
N VAL A 73 -10.47 -5.43 13.08
CA VAL A 73 -9.47 -4.41 12.69
C VAL A 73 -9.82 -3.73 11.36
N VAL A 74 -9.65 -2.42 11.31
CA VAL A 74 -9.79 -1.57 10.12
C VAL A 74 -8.41 -1.08 9.72
N GLY A 75 -7.97 -1.37 8.49
CA GLY A 75 -6.71 -0.81 7.98
C GLY A 75 -6.91 0.55 7.31
N LEU A 76 -6.04 1.52 7.60
CA LEU A 76 -6.09 2.87 7.02
C LEU A 76 -4.77 3.19 6.31
N CYS A 77 -4.87 3.88 5.17
CA CYS A 77 -3.73 4.31 4.36
C CYS A 77 -4.08 5.60 3.60
N HIS A 78 -3.13 6.52 3.44
CA HIS A 78 -3.33 7.76 2.67
C HIS A 78 -3.44 7.56 1.16
N GLY A 79 -3.05 6.40 0.65
CA GLY A 79 -2.68 6.28 -0.76
C GLY A 79 -3.77 6.65 -1.77
N VAL A 80 -5.00 6.15 -1.57
CA VAL A 80 -6.14 6.50 -2.45
C VAL A 80 -6.41 8.01 -2.43
N MET A 81 -6.29 8.67 -1.28
CA MET A 81 -6.54 10.11 -1.15
C MET A 81 -5.48 10.94 -1.89
N GLU A 82 -4.21 10.55 -1.79
CA GLU A 82 -3.13 11.21 -2.53
C GLU A 82 -3.25 11.01 -4.03
N THR A 83 -3.63 9.80 -4.47
CA THR A 83 -3.87 9.55 -5.89
C THR A 83 -5.08 10.33 -6.39
N ALA A 84 -6.14 10.50 -5.59
CA ALA A 84 -7.26 11.37 -5.95
C ALA A 84 -6.81 12.83 -6.14
N ARG A 85 -5.96 13.36 -5.25
CA ARG A 85 -5.36 14.70 -5.42
C ARG A 85 -4.48 14.78 -6.68
N TYR A 86 -3.71 13.73 -6.96
CA TYR A 86 -2.91 13.64 -8.19
C TYR A 86 -3.81 13.68 -9.44
N LEU A 87 -4.87 12.88 -9.48
CA LEU A 87 -5.82 12.85 -10.59
C LEU A 87 -6.57 14.18 -10.77
N ALA A 88 -6.94 14.84 -9.67
CA ALA A 88 -7.55 16.17 -9.72
C ALA A 88 -6.61 17.19 -10.37
N ARG A 89 -5.32 17.19 -10.01
CA ARG A 89 -4.30 18.02 -10.68
C ARG A 89 -4.14 17.67 -12.16
N SER A 90 -4.11 16.38 -12.52
CA SER A 90 -4.02 15.94 -13.92
C SER A 90 -5.25 16.33 -14.75
N LEU A 91 -6.41 16.50 -14.11
CA LEU A 91 -7.65 16.94 -14.73
C LEU A 91 -7.85 18.46 -14.67
N ASP A 92 -6.96 19.21 -14.02
CA ASP A 92 -7.08 20.65 -13.76
C ASP A 92 -8.39 21.02 -13.06
N VAL A 93 -8.70 20.32 -11.96
CA VAL A 93 -9.91 20.53 -11.13
C VAL A 93 -9.58 20.53 -9.65
N ASP A 94 -10.48 21.07 -8.82
CA ASP A 94 -10.39 20.93 -7.37
C ASP A 94 -10.68 19.47 -6.96
N VAL A 95 -9.90 18.94 -6.01
CA VAL A 95 -10.14 17.61 -5.44
C VAL A 95 -11.51 17.51 -4.76
N ALA A 96 -12.05 18.62 -4.25
CA ALA A 96 -13.37 18.69 -3.66
C ALA A 96 -14.51 18.37 -4.65
N ASP A 97 -14.27 18.59 -5.94
CA ASP A 97 -15.21 18.29 -7.03
C ASP A 97 -15.08 16.86 -7.54
N LEU A 98 -14.01 16.15 -7.15
CA LEU A 98 -13.78 14.77 -7.56
C LEU A 98 -14.69 13.80 -6.80
N ARG A 99 -15.34 12.90 -7.53
CA ARG A 99 -16.05 11.74 -6.98
C ARG A 99 -15.49 10.49 -7.63
N TYR A 100 -15.25 9.43 -6.87
CA TYR A 100 -14.59 8.25 -7.42
C TYR A 100 -15.02 6.95 -6.74
N MET A 101 -14.83 5.86 -7.48
CA MET A 101 -14.91 4.49 -7.00
C MET A 101 -13.54 3.83 -7.21
N ALA A 102 -12.90 3.45 -6.11
CA ALA A 102 -11.62 2.73 -6.14
C ALA A 102 -11.73 1.44 -5.33
N ALA A 103 -11.20 0.34 -5.84
CA ALA A 103 -11.14 -0.93 -5.12
C ALA A 103 -9.89 -1.75 -5.47
N GLY A 104 -9.35 -2.46 -4.51
CA GLY A 104 -8.24 -3.37 -4.72
C GLY A 104 -7.62 -3.83 -3.42
N ILE A 105 -6.33 -4.18 -3.47
CA ILE A 105 -5.52 -4.42 -2.28
C ILE A 105 -4.79 -3.13 -1.93
N ASN A 106 -4.44 -2.92 -0.66
CA ASN A 106 -3.62 -1.77 -0.26
C ASN A 106 -2.38 -1.61 -1.15
N HIS A 107 -2.12 -0.37 -1.56
CA HIS A 107 -1.10 0.05 -2.53
C HIS A 107 -1.24 -0.49 -3.97
N LEU A 108 -2.34 -1.19 -4.29
CA LEU A 108 -2.78 -1.49 -5.66
C LEU A 108 -4.31 -1.44 -5.77
N THR A 109 -4.87 -0.30 -5.38
CA THR A 109 -6.30 0.01 -5.52
C THR A 109 -6.55 0.61 -6.90
N TRP A 110 -7.62 0.22 -7.61
CA TRP A 110 -7.89 0.72 -8.95
C TRP A 110 -9.08 1.67 -8.97
N PHE A 111 -8.87 2.90 -9.43
CA PHE A 111 -9.90 3.87 -9.75
C PHE A 111 -10.62 3.41 -11.03
N THR A 112 -11.80 2.83 -10.86
CA THR A 112 -12.64 2.33 -11.96
C THR A 112 -13.68 3.33 -12.43
N GLN A 113 -14.04 4.28 -11.57
CA GLN A 113 -14.95 5.38 -11.88
C GLN A 113 -14.37 6.65 -11.28
N VAL A 114 -14.34 7.71 -12.07
CA VAL A 114 -13.92 9.05 -11.63
C VAL A 114 -14.85 10.04 -12.31
N ALA A 115 -15.43 10.96 -11.56
CA ALA A 115 -16.31 12.01 -12.02
C ALA A 115 -15.87 13.36 -11.44
N VAL A 116 -16.15 14.44 -12.18
CA VAL A 116 -16.01 15.82 -11.72
C VAL A 116 -17.42 16.41 -11.66
N GLY A 117 -17.92 16.67 -10.45
CA GLY A 117 -19.34 16.93 -10.25
C GLY A 117 -20.21 15.75 -10.72
N GLU A 118 -21.02 15.97 -11.76
CA GLU A 118 -21.87 14.94 -12.38
C GLU A 118 -21.29 14.35 -13.68
N GLU A 119 -20.15 14.87 -14.17
CA GLU A 119 -19.56 14.45 -15.44
C GLU A 119 -18.56 13.29 -15.26
N ASP A 120 -18.70 12.22 -16.06
CA ASP A 120 -17.72 11.13 -16.10
C ASP A 120 -16.38 11.62 -16.66
N ALA A 121 -15.33 11.55 -15.82
CA ALA A 121 -13.98 11.99 -16.15
C ALA A 121 -13.11 10.84 -16.70
N MET A 122 -13.58 9.60 -16.70
CA MET A 122 -12.82 8.46 -17.23
C MET A 122 -12.40 8.65 -18.70
N PRO A 123 -13.23 9.18 -19.62
CA PRO A 123 -12.80 9.47 -20.99
C PRO A 123 -11.64 10.47 -21.07
N ARG A 124 -11.66 11.51 -20.23
CA ARG A 124 -10.57 12.51 -20.15
C ARG A 124 -9.29 11.88 -19.63
N LEU A 125 -9.37 11.09 -18.56
CA LEU A 125 -8.23 10.33 -18.04
C LEU A 125 -7.65 9.35 -19.06
N ARG A 126 -8.49 8.69 -19.86
CA ARG A 126 -8.02 7.82 -20.96
C ARG A 126 -7.28 8.62 -22.04
N ALA A 127 -7.76 9.81 -22.39
CA ALA A 127 -7.08 10.68 -23.35
C ALA A 127 -5.69 11.10 -22.85
N ILE A 128 -5.59 11.53 -21.59
CA ILE A 128 -4.31 11.82 -20.93
C ILE A 128 -3.41 10.59 -20.93
N ALA A 129 -3.96 9.41 -20.62
CA ALA A 129 -3.19 8.17 -20.61
C ALA A 129 -2.65 7.81 -22.00
N VAL A 130 -3.43 8.01 -23.07
CA VAL A 130 -2.98 7.79 -24.45
C VAL A 130 -1.83 8.74 -24.79
N GLU A 131 -1.94 10.02 -24.44
CA GLU A 131 -0.89 11.01 -24.67
C GLU A 131 0.39 10.66 -23.91
N ARG A 132 0.28 10.36 -22.60
CA ARG A 132 1.41 10.03 -21.74
C ARG A 132 2.03 8.65 -22.01
N ALA A 133 1.26 7.71 -22.56
CA ALA A 133 1.73 6.37 -22.91
C ALA A 133 2.21 6.26 -24.36
N ALA A 134 2.01 7.28 -25.20
CA ALA A 134 2.36 7.25 -26.62
C ALA A 134 3.87 7.09 -26.83
N GLU A 135 4.69 7.71 -25.98
CA GLU A 135 6.14 7.59 -26.02
C GLU A 135 6.67 7.18 -24.64
N ALA A 136 7.49 6.13 -24.61
CA ALA A 136 8.25 5.80 -23.41
C ALA A 136 9.23 6.96 -23.15
N PRO A 137 9.29 7.55 -21.93
CA PRO A 137 10.18 8.68 -21.67
C PRO A 137 11.62 8.32 -22.02
N ALA A 138 12.29 9.17 -22.81
CA ALA A 138 13.65 8.88 -23.29
C ALA A 138 14.70 8.85 -22.17
N ALA A 139 14.47 9.62 -21.10
CA ALA A 139 15.18 9.57 -19.82
C ALA A 139 14.30 10.26 -18.77
N LEU A 140 14.31 9.75 -17.53
CA LEU A 140 13.68 10.46 -16.42
C LEU A 140 14.66 11.53 -15.90
N PRO A 141 14.26 12.80 -15.73
CA PRO A 141 15.15 13.82 -15.20
C PRO A 141 15.65 13.44 -13.80
N ALA A 142 16.81 13.99 -13.40
CA ALA A 142 17.30 13.83 -12.04
C ALA A 142 16.26 14.44 -11.10
N GLY A 143 15.85 13.65 -10.09
CA GLY A 143 14.97 14.12 -9.03
C GLY A 143 15.70 14.13 -7.73
N ASP A 144 15.51 15.20 -6.98
CA ASP A 144 16.11 15.35 -5.66
C ASP A 144 15.27 14.64 -4.58
N SER A 145 14.05 14.19 -4.90
CA SER A 145 13.15 13.51 -3.95
C SER A 145 13.33 11.98 -3.98
N PRO A 146 13.45 11.31 -2.82
CA PRO A 146 13.40 9.84 -2.74
C PRO A 146 11.97 9.28 -2.85
N TYR A 147 10.95 10.14 -2.76
CA TYR A 147 9.53 9.76 -2.80
C TYR A 147 8.92 9.97 -4.18
N GLU A 148 9.39 10.98 -4.89
CA GLU A 148 8.87 11.38 -6.19
C GLU A 148 9.94 11.17 -7.25
N SER A 149 9.61 10.41 -8.29
CA SER A 149 10.37 10.49 -9.53
C SER A 149 9.82 11.68 -10.30
N PRO A 150 10.62 12.70 -10.65
CA PRO A 150 10.17 13.84 -11.46
C PRO A 150 9.88 13.36 -12.88
N GLU A 151 8.71 12.80 -13.09
CA GLU A 151 7.61 13.35 -13.87
C GLU A 151 6.65 12.20 -14.21
N ASP A 152 5.45 12.39 -13.68
CA ASP A 152 4.15 11.84 -14.07
C ASP A 152 3.82 10.36 -13.97
N ASN A 153 4.65 9.50 -13.38
CA ASN A 153 4.27 8.08 -13.15
C ASN A 153 3.98 7.32 -14.46
N PRO A 154 4.96 7.24 -15.37
CA PRO A 154 4.78 6.67 -16.71
C PRO A 154 4.27 5.23 -16.68
N PHE A 155 4.66 4.43 -15.69
CA PHE A 155 4.17 3.06 -15.59
C PHE A 155 2.67 3.02 -15.24
N THR A 156 2.26 3.83 -14.27
CA THR A 156 0.86 3.99 -13.84
C THR A 156 -0.04 4.49 -14.99
N TRP A 157 0.39 5.47 -15.79
CA TRP A 157 -0.40 5.89 -16.96
C TRP A 157 -0.48 4.84 -18.06
N ARG A 158 0.59 4.06 -18.27
CA ARG A 158 0.53 2.92 -19.20
C ARG A 158 -0.47 1.87 -18.72
N LEU A 159 -0.55 1.62 -17.41
CA LEU A 159 -1.60 0.76 -16.85
C LEU A 159 -2.99 1.36 -17.08
N MET A 160 -3.20 2.66 -16.85
CA MET A 160 -4.47 3.32 -17.17
C MET A 160 -4.85 3.18 -18.65
N HIS A 161 -3.90 3.36 -19.56
CA HIS A 161 -4.13 3.22 -21.00
C HIS A 161 -4.61 1.80 -21.37
N TRP A 162 -3.94 0.76 -20.86
CA TRP A 162 -4.22 -0.63 -21.26
C TRP A 162 -5.34 -1.31 -20.45
N PHE A 163 -5.46 -1.00 -19.16
CA PHE A 163 -6.47 -1.59 -18.27
C PHE A 163 -7.74 -0.75 -18.19
N GLY A 164 -7.69 0.52 -18.61
CA GLY A 164 -8.83 1.43 -18.57
C GLY A 164 -9.26 1.85 -17.17
N ALA A 165 -8.38 1.68 -16.17
CA ALA A 165 -8.57 2.09 -14.79
C ALA A 165 -7.21 2.54 -14.23
N PHE A 166 -7.21 3.49 -13.30
CA PHE A 166 -5.97 4.10 -12.81
C PHE A 166 -5.56 3.45 -11.48
N PRO A 167 -4.34 2.90 -11.32
CA PRO A 167 -3.92 2.30 -10.06
C PRO A 167 -3.35 3.34 -9.08
N ALA A 168 -3.73 3.21 -7.81
CA ALA A 168 -3.07 3.81 -6.66
C ALA A 168 -2.02 2.82 -6.11
N VAL A 169 -0.84 3.24 -5.64
CA VAL A 169 -0.37 4.63 -5.48
C VAL A 169 0.89 4.93 -6.27
N LEU A 170 0.70 5.15 -7.57
CA LEU A 170 1.72 5.71 -8.45
C LEU A 170 2.96 4.80 -8.55
N ASP A 171 3.97 5.22 -9.31
CA ASP A 171 5.03 4.29 -9.74
C ASP A 171 5.87 3.74 -8.58
N ARG A 172 6.06 4.51 -7.50
CA ARG A 172 6.85 4.09 -6.33
C ARG A 172 6.34 2.78 -5.74
N HIS A 173 5.03 2.63 -5.57
CA HIS A 173 4.44 1.40 -5.04
C HIS A 173 3.96 0.46 -6.14
N VAL A 174 3.32 0.98 -7.19
CA VAL A 174 2.70 0.15 -8.23
C VAL A 174 3.74 -0.73 -8.93
N THR A 175 4.97 -0.26 -9.12
CA THR A 175 6.05 -1.07 -9.74
C THR A 175 6.34 -2.37 -8.96
N GLU A 176 6.19 -2.37 -7.64
CA GLU A 176 6.41 -3.55 -6.79
C GLU A 176 5.37 -4.66 -7.04
N PHE A 177 4.18 -4.30 -7.53
CA PHE A 177 3.14 -5.24 -7.87
C PHE A 177 3.30 -5.86 -9.27
N PHE A 178 4.24 -5.37 -10.08
CA PHE A 178 4.51 -5.91 -11.42
C PHE A 178 6.00 -6.19 -11.61
N PRO A 179 6.63 -7.00 -10.73
CA PRO A 179 8.07 -7.21 -10.75
C PRO A 179 8.57 -7.87 -12.05
N GLN A 180 7.69 -8.53 -12.82
CA GLN A 180 8.02 -9.09 -14.13
C GLN A 180 8.52 -8.06 -15.15
N PHE A 181 8.17 -6.78 -15.00
CA PHE A 181 8.64 -5.71 -15.89
C PHE A 181 9.94 -5.06 -15.40
N PHE A 182 10.36 -5.35 -14.16
CA PHE A 182 11.47 -4.68 -13.48
C PHE A 182 12.46 -5.69 -12.88
N ARG A 183 12.63 -6.85 -13.53
CA ARG A 183 13.43 -7.97 -12.99
C ARG A 183 14.89 -7.62 -12.71
N ASP A 184 15.47 -6.72 -13.49
CA ASP A 184 16.83 -6.20 -13.31
C ASP A 184 16.86 -4.86 -12.57
N GLY A 185 15.71 -4.40 -12.07
CA GLY A 185 15.49 -3.12 -11.43
C GLY A 185 15.42 -1.94 -12.39
N SER A 186 15.54 -2.13 -13.71
CA SER A 186 15.59 -1.04 -14.68
C SER A 186 14.28 -0.26 -14.74
N PHE A 187 14.35 1.06 -14.59
CA PHE A 187 13.22 1.97 -14.66
C PHE A 187 13.64 3.22 -15.45
N TRP A 188 13.48 3.19 -16.77
CA TRP A 188 13.81 4.30 -17.68
C TRP A 188 15.16 4.98 -17.42
N HIS A 189 16.25 4.22 -17.64
CA HIS A 189 17.64 4.64 -17.42
C HIS A 189 18.04 4.86 -15.96
N LYS A 190 17.12 4.66 -15.02
CA LYS A 190 17.36 4.56 -13.59
C LYS A 190 17.18 3.11 -13.12
N ARG A 191 17.36 2.90 -11.84
CA ARG A 191 17.21 1.66 -11.10
C ARG A 191 16.33 1.91 -9.88
N LEU A 192 15.26 1.12 -9.77
CA LEU A 192 14.31 1.17 -8.65
C LEU A 192 15.03 1.02 -7.30
N GLY A 193 14.62 1.81 -6.31
CA GLY A 193 15.20 1.78 -4.96
C GLY A 193 16.60 2.39 -4.87
N VAL A 194 17.23 2.81 -5.97
CA VAL A 194 18.60 3.36 -5.98
C VAL A 194 18.58 4.83 -6.39
N ASP A 195 18.38 5.13 -7.68
CA ASP A 195 18.29 6.47 -8.26
C ASP A 195 16.88 6.78 -8.82
N ALA A 196 15.99 5.78 -8.87
CA ALA A 196 14.54 5.96 -8.91
C ALA A 196 13.95 5.54 -7.57
N PHE A 197 13.39 6.51 -6.83
CA PHE A 197 12.83 6.31 -5.49
C PHE A 197 13.88 5.74 -4.51
N SER A 198 14.89 6.54 -4.20
CA SER A 198 16.06 6.07 -3.44
C SER A 198 15.67 5.57 -2.05
N PHE A 199 15.89 4.28 -1.77
CA PHE A 199 15.62 3.71 -0.45
C PHE A 199 16.57 4.29 0.61
N GLU A 200 17.85 4.44 0.27
CA GLU A 200 18.82 5.13 1.12
C GLU A 200 18.47 6.59 1.34
N GLY A 201 17.95 7.28 0.31
CA GLY A 201 17.42 8.63 0.47
C GLY A 201 16.23 8.68 1.44
N THR A 202 15.30 7.72 1.36
CA THR A 202 14.19 7.58 2.33
C THR A 202 14.70 7.34 3.76
N ILE A 203 15.76 6.54 3.95
CA ILE A 203 16.36 6.34 5.28
C ILE A 203 16.96 7.64 5.81
N ALA A 204 17.77 8.32 4.99
CA ALA A 204 18.43 9.55 5.39
C ALA A 204 17.43 10.65 5.77
N ASP A 205 16.39 10.83 4.96
CA ASP A 205 15.29 11.78 5.22
C ASP A 205 14.52 11.42 6.51
N GLY A 206 14.28 10.13 6.76
CA GLY A 206 13.66 9.65 7.99
C GLY A 206 14.53 9.89 9.24
N ASP A 207 15.84 9.65 9.13
CA ASP A 207 16.80 9.89 10.22
C ASP A 207 16.93 11.38 10.54
N GLU A 208 16.96 12.24 9.52
CA GLU A 208 16.95 13.70 9.66
C GLU A 208 15.67 14.18 10.34
N THR A 209 14.50 13.75 9.84
CA THR A 209 13.20 14.08 10.43
C THR A 209 13.12 13.64 11.89
N PHE A 210 13.57 12.42 12.22
CA PHE A 210 13.56 11.93 13.60
C PHE A 210 14.49 12.75 14.51
N ALA A 211 15.67 13.13 14.02
CA ALA A 211 16.61 13.95 14.77
C ALA A 211 16.04 15.34 15.04
N GLU A 212 15.40 15.96 14.03
CA GLU A 212 14.71 17.24 14.16
C GLU A 212 13.56 17.17 15.18
N MET A 213 12.67 16.18 15.04
CA MET A 213 11.57 15.96 15.98
C MET A 213 12.08 15.72 17.41
N SER A 214 13.17 14.96 17.56
CA SER A 214 13.78 14.71 18.87
C SER A 214 14.39 15.98 19.48
N ALA A 215 15.03 16.81 18.66
CA ALA A 215 15.58 18.09 19.10
C ALA A 215 14.47 19.05 19.56
N VAL A 216 13.37 19.12 18.82
CA VAL A 216 12.19 19.91 19.21
C VAL A 216 11.57 19.37 20.51
N ALA A 217 11.38 18.05 20.61
CA ALA A 217 10.73 17.43 21.77
C ALA A 217 11.53 17.54 23.08
N LEU A 218 12.85 17.64 22.99
CA LEU A 218 13.76 17.77 24.14
C LEU A 218 14.17 19.21 24.44
N SER A 219 13.74 20.17 23.61
CA SER A 219 14.01 21.59 23.85
C SER A 219 13.05 22.18 24.88
N ASP A 220 13.52 23.18 25.63
CA ASP A 220 12.67 24.04 26.48
C ASP A 220 11.98 25.16 25.66
N ASP A 221 12.34 25.31 24.38
CA ASP A 221 11.75 26.29 23.47
C ASP A 221 10.29 25.95 23.14
N PRO A 222 9.44 26.95 22.82
CA PRO A 222 8.10 26.69 22.31
C PRO A 222 8.14 25.83 21.04
N LEU A 223 7.13 24.97 20.87
CA LEU A 223 6.95 24.22 19.63
C LEU A 223 6.91 25.16 18.42
N PRO A 224 7.58 24.82 17.30
CA PRO A 224 7.50 25.61 16.09
C PRO A 224 6.03 25.78 15.64
N ALA A 225 5.67 26.97 15.18
CA ALA A 225 4.28 27.31 14.86
C ALA A 225 3.67 26.41 13.78
N GLU A 226 4.51 25.85 12.89
CA GLU A 226 4.11 24.86 11.90
C GLU A 226 3.45 23.63 12.55
N TYR A 227 3.92 23.12 13.69
CA TYR A 227 3.29 21.97 14.39
C TYR A 227 1.85 22.25 14.84
N LEU A 228 1.46 23.54 14.92
CA LEU A 228 0.12 23.97 15.28
C LEU A 228 -0.74 24.29 14.04
N ALA A 229 -0.17 24.24 12.84
CA ALA A 229 -0.89 24.41 11.59
C ALA A 229 -1.69 23.15 11.24
N GLN A 230 -2.71 23.30 10.39
CA GLN A 230 -3.42 22.16 9.81
C GLN A 230 -2.57 21.52 8.71
N PHE A 231 -2.39 20.21 8.79
CA PHE A 231 -1.71 19.41 7.77
C PHE A 231 -2.63 18.33 7.23
N GLY A 232 -2.75 18.23 5.91
CA GLY A 232 -3.51 17.16 5.27
C GLY A 232 -2.86 15.79 5.41
N GLY A 233 -3.64 14.71 5.55
CA GLY A 233 -3.07 13.34 5.52
C GLY A 233 -3.97 12.23 6.07
N GLU A 234 -3.45 11.01 6.17
CA GLU A 234 -4.16 9.85 6.75
C GLU A 234 -4.47 9.97 8.25
N HIS A 235 -3.65 10.74 8.97
CA HIS A 235 -3.87 11.01 10.39
C HIS A 235 -5.11 11.90 10.61
N GLU A 236 -5.50 12.71 9.63
CA GLU A 236 -6.77 13.44 9.68
C GLU A 236 -7.96 12.49 9.50
N GLN A 237 -7.83 11.45 8.64
CA GLN A 237 -8.94 10.54 8.36
C GLN A 237 -9.39 9.78 9.62
N VAL A 238 -8.48 9.34 10.50
CA VAL A 238 -8.90 8.70 11.77
C VAL A 238 -9.63 9.68 12.69
N MET A 239 -9.22 10.95 12.73
CA MET A 239 -9.92 11.98 13.50
C MET A 239 -11.31 12.26 12.93
N ASP A 240 -11.46 12.27 11.61
CA ASP A 240 -12.75 12.38 10.93
C ASP A 240 -13.64 11.17 11.16
N ILE A 241 -13.06 9.96 11.14
CA ILE A 241 -13.77 8.71 11.48
C ILE A 241 -14.28 8.78 12.92
N ILE A 242 -13.41 9.10 13.89
CA ILE A 242 -13.80 9.21 15.30
C ILE A 242 -14.91 10.25 15.47
N ARG A 243 -14.78 11.41 14.82
CA ARG A 243 -15.81 12.45 14.83
C ARG A 243 -17.12 11.91 14.30
N ALA A 244 -17.13 11.30 13.11
CA ALA A 244 -18.32 10.77 12.45
C ALA A 244 -19.01 9.67 13.26
N VAL A 245 -18.25 8.78 13.91
CA VAL A 245 -18.81 7.77 14.84
C VAL A 245 -19.46 8.45 16.04
N ARG A 246 -18.83 9.47 16.63
CA ARG A 246 -19.34 10.14 17.83
C ARG A 246 -20.55 11.03 17.57
N THR A 247 -20.66 11.63 16.39
CA THR A 247 -21.72 12.59 16.05
C THR A 247 -22.79 12.01 15.14
N ASP A 248 -22.60 10.78 14.63
CA ASP A 248 -23.45 10.15 13.63
C ASP A 248 -23.63 11.03 12.36
N SER A 249 -22.59 11.80 12.00
CA SER A 249 -22.67 12.77 10.90
C SER A 249 -22.66 12.14 9.52
N GLY A 250 -22.28 10.86 9.42
CA GLY A 250 -22.01 10.17 8.17
C GLY A 250 -20.71 10.65 7.52
N LEU A 251 -19.88 9.70 7.05
CA LEU A 251 -18.68 9.98 6.28
C LEU A 251 -18.39 8.79 5.35
N VAL A 252 -17.80 9.03 4.19
CA VAL A 252 -17.27 7.98 3.32
C VAL A 252 -15.75 8.10 3.27
N VAL A 253 -15.05 7.00 3.56
CA VAL A 253 -13.59 6.91 3.58
C VAL A 253 -13.11 5.74 2.72
N SER A 254 -11.83 5.71 2.37
CA SER A 254 -11.17 4.49 1.88
C SER A 254 -10.67 3.69 3.09
N ALA A 255 -11.03 2.41 3.19
CA ALA A 255 -10.62 1.55 4.29
C ALA A 255 -10.33 0.13 3.82
N ASN A 256 -9.40 -0.54 4.50
CA ASN A 256 -9.04 -1.94 4.30
C ASN A 256 -9.91 -2.82 5.21
N LEU A 257 -10.87 -3.53 4.62
CA LEU A 257 -11.87 -4.35 5.30
C LEU A 257 -12.00 -5.73 4.65
N PRO A 258 -12.42 -6.77 5.39
CA PRO A 258 -12.66 -8.08 4.79
C PRO A 258 -13.75 -7.99 3.72
N ASN A 259 -13.58 -8.73 2.63
CA ASN A 259 -14.61 -8.83 1.60
C ASN A 259 -15.76 -9.73 2.10
N ALA A 260 -16.86 -9.10 2.48
CA ALA A 260 -18.13 -9.72 2.82
C ALA A 260 -19.06 -9.83 1.59
N GLY A 261 -18.56 -9.53 0.40
CA GLY A 261 -19.30 -9.51 -0.87
C GLY A 261 -19.52 -8.12 -1.45
N GLN A 262 -18.98 -7.08 -0.82
CA GLN A 262 -19.04 -5.70 -1.33
C GLN A 262 -18.30 -5.54 -2.67
N THR A 263 -17.28 -6.35 -2.93
CA THR A 263 -16.55 -6.39 -4.20
C THR A 263 -16.69 -7.80 -4.79
N PRO A 264 -17.73 -8.06 -5.58
CA PRO A 264 -18.15 -9.43 -5.93
C PRO A 264 -17.17 -10.18 -6.85
N SER A 265 -16.26 -9.47 -7.51
CA SER A 265 -15.22 -10.07 -8.35
C SER A 265 -14.04 -10.65 -7.56
N LEU A 266 -13.94 -10.34 -6.26
CA LEU A 266 -12.84 -10.77 -5.39
C LEU A 266 -13.31 -11.87 -4.42
N PRO A 267 -12.41 -12.76 -3.95
CA PRO A 267 -12.77 -13.79 -2.98
C PRO A 267 -13.31 -13.20 -1.67
N ARG A 268 -14.09 -13.96 -0.90
CA ARG A 268 -14.50 -13.56 0.46
C ARG A 268 -13.29 -13.55 1.40
N GLU A 269 -13.42 -12.83 2.51
CA GLU A 269 -12.43 -12.73 3.61
C GLU A 269 -11.09 -12.06 3.28
N VAL A 270 -10.75 -11.88 2.00
CA VAL A 270 -9.57 -11.09 1.62
C VAL A 270 -9.75 -9.63 2.04
N ILE A 271 -8.66 -8.98 2.44
CA ILE A 271 -8.70 -7.58 2.86
C ILE A 271 -8.70 -6.69 1.62
N VAL A 272 -9.83 -6.04 1.36
CA VAL A 272 -10.03 -5.13 0.23
C VAL A 272 -9.94 -3.70 0.73
N GLU A 273 -9.11 -2.90 0.08
CA GLU A 273 -9.17 -1.45 0.19
C GLU A 273 -10.27 -0.91 -0.73
N GLY A 274 -11.22 -0.19 -0.15
CA GLY A 274 -12.34 0.39 -0.87
C GLY A 274 -13.17 1.34 -0.01
N PRO A 275 -14.26 1.91 -0.56
CA PRO A 275 -15.12 2.86 0.12
C PRO A 275 -15.84 2.18 1.28
N ALA A 276 -15.88 2.87 2.41
CA ALA A 276 -16.61 2.47 3.59
C ALA A 276 -17.39 3.64 4.15
N ARG A 277 -18.63 3.38 4.59
CA ARG A 277 -19.42 4.33 5.35
C ARG A 277 -19.00 4.28 6.81
N VAL A 278 -18.90 5.46 7.41
CA VAL A 278 -18.69 5.66 8.83
C VAL A 278 -19.95 6.29 9.41
N ASP A 279 -20.50 5.64 10.43
CA ASP A 279 -21.64 6.12 11.21
C ASP A 279 -21.46 5.69 12.68
N ARG A 280 -22.46 5.91 13.55
CA ARG A 280 -22.37 5.52 14.97
C ARG A 280 -22.04 4.04 15.22
N HIS A 281 -22.21 3.17 14.23
CA HIS A 281 -21.91 1.73 14.33
C HIS A 281 -20.47 1.38 13.89
N GLY A 282 -19.66 2.37 13.53
CA GLY A 282 -18.27 2.18 13.11
C GLY A 282 -18.11 2.25 11.59
N VAL A 283 -17.21 1.43 11.05
CA VAL A 283 -16.80 1.47 9.64
C VAL A 283 -17.34 0.25 8.89
N THR A 284 -18.20 0.47 7.90
CA THR A 284 -18.84 -0.59 7.12
C THR A 284 -18.55 -0.43 5.64
N ALA A 285 -18.05 -1.48 4.98
CA ALA A 285 -17.74 -1.46 3.55
C ALA A 285 -18.98 -1.18 2.70
N LEU A 286 -18.83 -0.37 1.64
CA LEU A 286 -19.90 -0.06 0.71
C LEU A 286 -19.85 -0.98 -0.52
N PRO A 287 -21.00 -1.45 -1.04
CA PRO A 287 -21.05 -2.23 -2.27
C PRO A 287 -20.47 -1.46 -3.46
N GLN A 288 -19.76 -2.19 -4.32
CA GLN A 288 -19.16 -1.65 -5.53
C GLN A 288 -19.49 -2.54 -6.75
N PRO A 289 -19.41 -1.99 -7.96
CA PRO A 289 -19.44 -2.80 -9.18
C PRO A 289 -18.35 -3.87 -9.19
N ALA A 290 -18.59 -4.96 -9.91
CA ALA A 290 -17.57 -5.96 -10.16
C ALA A 290 -16.37 -5.34 -10.90
N LEU A 291 -15.15 -5.66 -10.48
CA LEU A 291 -13.96 -5.24 -11.18
C LEU A 291 -13.84 -5.98 -12.53
N PRO A 292 -13.34 -5.32 -13.58
CA PRO A 292 -13.00 -5.98 -14.84
C PRO A 292 -12.07 -7.19 -14.66
N ALA A 293 -12.16 -8.16 -15.56
CA ALA A 293 -11.40 -9.41 -15.48
C ALA A 293 -9.87 -9.17 -15.46
N ALA A 294 -9.37 -8.19 -16.22
CA ALA A 294 -7.95 -7.86 -16.24
C ALA A 294 -7.44 -7.37 -14.87
N ILE A 295 -8.20 -6.51 -14.20
CA ILE A 295 -7.88 -6.01 -12.85
C ILE A 295 -8.00 -7.14 -11.83
N THR A 296 -9.09 -7.92 -11.91
CA THR A 296 -9.32 -9.07 -11.02
C THR A 296 -8.18 -10.09 -11.11
N GLY A 297 -7.71 -10.41 -12.33
CA GLY A 297 -6.58 -11.33 -12.54
C GLY A 297 -5.28 -10.82 -11.93
N THR A 298 -4.98 -9.53 -12.08
CA THR A 298 -3.81 -8.89 -11.44
C THR A 298 -3.88 -9.00 -9.92
N LEU A 299 -5.05 -8.77 -9.32
CA LEU A 299 -5.24 -8.80 -7.88
C LEU A 299 -5.28 -10.23 -7.31
N ALA A 300 -5.79 -11.20 -8.06
CA ALA A 300 -6.00 -12.57 -7.59
C ALA A 300 -4.70 -13.21 -7.07
N THR A 301 -3.60 -13.10 -7.82
CA THR A 301 -2.30 -13.64 -7.40
C THR A 301 -1.79 -12.94 -6.15
N ARG A 302 -2.04 -11.63 -5.99
CA ARG A 302 -1.65 -10.85 -4.80
C ARG A 302 -2.43 -11.29 -3.57
N TYR A 303 -3.73 -11.58 -3.70
CA TYR A 303 -4.50 -12.12 -2.59
C TYR A 303 -4.07 -13.54 -2.19
N GLN A 304 -3.71 -14.39 -3.14
CA GLN A 304 -3.17 -15.73 -2.82
C GLN A 304 -1.77 -15.65 -2.20
N TRP A 305 -0.96 -14.68 -2.62
CA TRP A 305 0.28 -14.35 -1.92
C TRP A 305 0.02 -13.95 -0.45
N VAL A 306 -0.98 -13.09 -0.19
CA VAL A 306 -1.39 -12.72 1.18
C VAL A 306 -1.73 -13.94 2.01
N GLU A 307 -2.59 -14.85 1.53
CA GLU A 307 -2.92 -16.07 2.29
C GLU A 307 -1.68 -16.92 2.58
N THR A 308 -0.80 -17.08 1.59
CA THR A 308 0.40 -17.90 1.70
C THR A 308 1.39 -17.32 2.72
N ILE A 309 1.64 -16.01 2.69
CA ILE A 309 2.58 -15.37 3.63
C ILE A 309 2.00 -15.30 5.06
N VAL A 310 0.68 -15.14 5.18
CA VAL A 310 -0.01 -15.22 6.48
C VAL A 310 0.15 -16.60 7.09
N GLU A 311 -0.03 -17.66 6.30
CA GLU A 311 0.19 -19.03 6.78
C GLU A 311 1.66 -19.31 7.09
N ALA A 312 2.59 -18.82 6.27
CA ALA A 312 4.02 -18.94 6.56
C ALA A 312 4.38 -18.33 7.93
N ALA A 313 3.83 -17.15 8.25
CA ALA A 313 4.07 -16.48 9.52
C ALA A 313 3.41 -17.20 10.70
N LEU A 314 2.13 -17.57 10.58
CA LEU A 314 1.37 -18.19 11.67
C LEU A 314 1.83 -19.62 11.97
N GLU A 315 2.19 -20.38 10.94
CA GLU A 315 2.64 -21.78 11.06
C GLU A 315 4.16 -21.91 11.18
N ARG A 316 4.91 -20.80 11.09
CA ARG A 316 6.37 -20.77 11.19
C ARG A 316 7.02 -21.66 10.12
N SER A 317 6.52 -21.54 8.89
CA SER A 317 6.85 -22.44 7.79
C SER A 317 7.76 -21.77 6.76
N ARG A 318 9.03 -22.20 6.75
CA ARG A 318 9.99 -21.83 5.70
C ARG A 318 9.48 -22.21 4.31
N ASP A 319 8.87 -23.38 4.15
CA ASP A 319 8.43 -23.85 2.83
C ASP A 319 7.30 -22.97 2.27
N LYS A 320 6.36 -22.56 3.12
CA LYS A 320 5.33 -21.57 2.72
C LYS A 320 5.93 -20.20 2.44
N PHE A 321 6.99 -19.81 3.15
CA PHE A 321 7.70 -18.58 2.83
C PHE A 321 8.35 -18.64 1.44
N VAL A 322 8.98 -19.75 1.07
CA VAL A 322 9.50 -19.98 -0.30
C VAL A 322 8.36 -19.92 -1.33
N GLN A 323 7.21 -20.56 -1.05
CA GLN A 323 6.03 -20.47 -1.92
C GLN A 323 5.55 -19.03 -2.11
N ALA A 324 5.51 -18.24 -1.04
CA ALA A 324 5.14 -16.82 -1.12
C ALA A 324 6.12 -16.03 -2.01
N LEU A 325 7.44 -16.24 -1.88
CA LEU A 325 8.43 -15.58 -2.73
C LEU A 325 8.28 -15.96 -4.22
N VAL A 326 7.89 -17.19 -4.51
CA VAL A 326 7.59 -17.63 -5.88
C VAL A 326 6.30 -16.99 -6.41
N LEU A 327 5.23 -16.93 -5.61
CA LEU A 327 3.95 -16.33 -5.98
C LEU A 327 4.02 -14.82 -6.20
N ASP A 328 4.88 -14.12 -5.45
CA ASP A 328 5.13 -12.70 -5.61
C ASP A 328 5.62 -12.37 -7.04
N GLY A 329 6.61 -13.13 -7.51
CA GLY A 329 7.10 -13.11 -8.89
C GLY A 329 8.36 -12.26 -9.14
N ALA A 330 8.99 -11.71 -8.10
CA ALA A 330 10.26 -11.00 -8.22
C ALA A 330 11.47 -11.93 -8.46
N VAL A 331 11.40 -13.17 -8.00
CA VAL A 331 12.46 -14.17 -8.20
C VAL A 331 12.41 -14.76 -9.61
N SER A 332 13.57 -15.13 -10.15
CA SER A 332 13.74 -15.72 -11.49
C SER A 332 13.82 -17.26 -11.49
N SER A 333 13.97 -17.90 -10.33
CA SER A 333 13.93 -19.36 -10.19
C SER A 333 13.50 -19.79 -8.78
N ILE A 334 13.08 -21.04 -8.64
CA ILE A 334 12.74 -21.64 -7.33
C ILE A 334 13.98 -21.73 -6.43
N ASP A 335 15.14 -22.10 -6.99
CA ASP A 335 16.39 -22.16 -6.23
C ASP A 335 16.80 -20.80 -5.69
N GLN A 336 16.60 -19.74 -6.48
CA GLN A 336 16.82 -18.36 -6.04
C GLN A 336 15.86 -18.00 -4.88
N ALA A 337 14.59 -18.40 -4.98
CA ALA A 337 13.60 -18.17 -3.92
C ALA A 337 14.00 -18.88 -2.61
N ALA A 338 14.46 -20.13 -2.70
CA ALA A 338 14.90 -20.90 -1.55
C ALA A 338 16.13 -20.28 -0.86
N ALA A 339 17.15 -19.90 -1.63
CA ALA A 339 18.35 -19.24 -1.10
C ALA A 339 18.03 -17.86 -0.51
N LEU A 340 17.20 -17.06 -1.19
CA LEU A 340 16.75 -15.75 -0.70
C LEU A 340 15.95 -15.89 0.61
N ALA A 341 15.10 -16.91 0.73
CA ALA A 341 14.38 -17.19 1.96
C ALA A 341 15.34 -17.46 3.12
N ASP A 342 16.36 -18.30 2.92
CA ASP A 342 17.35 -18.61 3.96
C ASP A 342 18.11 -17.37 4.42
N ASP A 343 18.54 -16.54 3.48
CA ASP A 343 19.27 -15.31 3.78
C ASP A 343 18.41 -14.28 4.51
N LEU A 344 17.14 -14.13 4.13
CA LEU A 344 16.20 -13.23 4.81
C LEU A 344 15.88 -13.73 6.22
N LEU A 345 15.63 -15.03 6.39
CA LEU A 345 15.39 -15.61 7.71
C LEU A 345 16.61 -15.45 8.62
N ALA A 346 17.82 -15.71 8.11
CA ALA A 346 19.06 -15.53 8.85
C ALA A 346 19.29 -14.06 9.25
N ALA A 347 19.07 -13.12 8.33
CA ALA A 347 19.22 -11.68 8.60
C ALA A 347 18.22 -11.18 9.66
N GLN A 348 17.06 -11.83 9.76
CA GLN A 348 15.97 -11.43 10.64
C GLN A 348 15.81 -12.30 11.89
N ALA A 349 16.70 -13.27 12.11
CA ALA A 349 16.58 -14.29 13.15
C ALA A 349 16.31 -13.73 14.55
N ARG A 350 16.92 -12.59 14.91
CA ARG A 350 16.71 -11.94 16.22
C ARG A 350 15.29 -11.41 16.46
N TYR A 351 14.50 -11.26 15.39
CA TYR A 351 13.14 -10.71 15.43
C TYR A 351 12.07 -11.76 15.11
N LEU A 352 12.48 -12.93 14.64
CA LEU A 352 11.58 -14.04 14.39
C LEU A 352 11.36 -14.79 15.70
N GLN A 353 10.11 -15.21 15.94
CA GLN A 353 9.75 -15.93 17.16
C GLN A 353 10.01 -17.45 17.08
N TRP A 354 10.81 -17.90 16.11
CA TRP A 354 11.06 -19.31 15.81
C TRP A 354 12.40 -19.56 15.12
#